data_AF-A0A7C5I1K5-F1
#
_entry.id   AF-A0A7C5I1K5-F1
#
_cell.length_a   1.000
_cell.length_b   1.000
_cell.length_c   1.000
_cell.angle_alpha   90.00
_cell.angle_beta   90.00
_cell.angle_gamma   90.00
#
_symmetry.space_group_name_H-M   'P 1'
#
loop_
_entity.id
_entity.type
_entity.pdbx_description
1 polymer ?
#
loop_
_entity_poly.entity_id
_entity_poly.type
_entity_poly.pdbx_seq_one_letter_code
_entity_poly.pdbx_strand_id
1 'polypeptide(L)'
;MSSKLRLDELLVRRGLFRSRSKAAEAVRSGKVQVDGKAIDKPGKKFLEDAHLQLIEHKFVVSRAYYKLKKALESFQVVVEGTRVCDLGASTGGFTQLLLER
;
A
#
# COMPACT_ATOMS: atom_id res chain seq x y z
N MET A 1 22.90 0.82 23.05
CA MET A 1 23.34 1.02 21.66
C MET A 1 22.10 0.99 20.78
N SER A 2 21.83 2.03 19.99
CA SER A 2 20.68 2.00 19.08
C SER A 2 20.98 1.07 17.90
N SER A 3 20.31 -0.08 17.85
CA SER A 3 20.40 -1.03 16.75
C SER A 3 19.87 -0.37 15.49
N LYS A 4 20.63 -0.49 14.39
CA LYS A 4 20.13 -0.09 13.08
C LYS A 4 19.47 -1.29 12.40
N LEU A 5 18.19 -1.14 12.04
CA LEU A 5 17.41 -2.15 11.33
C LEU A 5 17.19 -1.76 9.88
N ARG A 6 16.93 -2.75 9.03
CA ARG A 6 16.53 -2.49 7.64
C ARG A 6 15.17 -1.79 7.61
N LEU A 7 14.96 -0.90 6.64
CA LEU A 7 13.71 -0.18 6.50
C LEU A 7 12.51 -1.11 6.32
N ASP A 8 12.62 -2.16 5.51
CA ASP A 8 11.55 -3.15 5.32
C ASP A 8 11.16 -3.88 6.62
N GLU A 9 12.13 -4.17 7.48
CA GLU A 9 11.93 -4.78 8.79
C GLU A 9 11.32 -3.79 9.80
N LEU A 10 11.84 -2.56 9.84
CA LEU A 10 11.35 -1.51 10.73
C LEU A 10 9.87 -1.17 10.46
N LEU A 11 9.49 -1.11 9.18
CA LEU A 11 8.11 -0.88 8.74
C LEU A 11 7.14 -1.98 9.22
N VAL A 12 7.57 -3.25 9.20
CA VAL A 12 6.76 -4.36 9.70
C VAL A 12 6.73 -4.36 11.22
N ARG A 13 7.87 -4.14 11.88
CA ARG A 13 7.98 -4.10 13.34
C ARG A 13 7.12 -2.99 13.96
N ARG A 14 6.94 -1.87 13.26
CA ARG A 14 6.03 -0.77 13.65
C ARG A 14 4.58 -0.99 13.21
N GLY A 15 4.23 -2.14 12.67
CA GLY A 15 2.85 -2.48 12.27
C GLY A 15 2.33 -1.74 11.04
N LEU A 16 3.19 -1.01 10.30
CA LEU A 16 2.80 -0.26 9.10
C LEU A 16 2.51 -1.17 7.90
N PHE A 17 3.10 -2.36 7.89
CA PHE A 17 2.87 -3.38 6.86
C PHE A 17 2.77 -4.77 7.48
N ARG A 18 1.93 -5.62 6.87
CA ARG A 18 1.70 -7.01 7.31
C ARG A 18 2.84 -7.98 6.97
N SER A 19 3.74 -7.61 6.06
CA SER A 19 4.88 -8.46 5.67
C SER A 19 6.05 -7.65 5.12
N ARG A 20 7.26 -8.21 5.22
CA ARG A 20 8.49 -7.59 4.69
C ARG A 20 8.41 -7.39 3.18
N SER A 21 7.76 -8.30 2.46
CA SER A 21 7.58 -8.23 1.01
C SER A 21 6.75 -6.99 0.61
N LYS A 22 5.64 -6.74 1.33
CA LYS A 22 4.78 -5.57 1.11
C LYS A 22 5.47 -4.27 1.52
N ALA A 23 6.19 -4.27 2.63
CA ALA A 23 7.01 -3.11 3.03
C ALA A 23 8.07 -2.78 1.95
N ALA A 24 8.78 -3.78 1.45
CA ALA A 24 9.79 -3.59 0.41
C ALA A 24 9.21 -3.11 -0.93
N GLU A 25 8.02 -3.57 -1.31
CA GLU A 25 7.27 -3.05 -2.46
C GLU A 25 6.93 -1.57 -2.30
N ALA A 26 6.45 -1.17 -1.12
CA ALA A 26 6.11 0.22 -0.85
C ALA A 26 7.34 1.15 -0.89
N VAL A 27 8.46 0.72 -0.30
CA VAL A 27 9.73 1.45 -0.36
C VAL A 27 10.18 1.61 -1.83
N ARG A 28 10.23 0.52 -2.61
CA ARG A 28 10.61 0.61 -4.04
C ARG A 28 9.70 1.49 -4.88
N SER A 29 8.44 1.60 -4.47
CA SER A 29 7.45 2.45 -5.14
C SER A 29 7.52 3.92 -4.70
N GLY A 30 8.52 4.30 -3.90
CA GLY A 30 8.71 5.66 -3.39
C GLY A 30 7.67 6.08 -2.36
N LYS A 31 6.95 5.14 -1.73
CA LYS A 31 5.82 5.42 -0.82
C LYS A 31 6.23 5.60 0.64
N VAL A 32 7.52 5.55 0.94
CA VAL A 32 8.05 5.61 2.30
C VAL A 32 9.06 6.73 2.40
N GLN A 33 8.86 7.61 3.37
CA GLN A 33 9.81 8.63 3.77
C GLN A 33 10.41 8.30 5.13
N VAL A 34 11.69 8.61 5.27
CA VAL A 34 12.42 8.60 6.54
C VAL A 34 13.01 9.98 6.76
N ASP A 35 12.67 10.61 7.88
CA ASP A 35 13.12 11.96 8.24
C ASP A 35 12.89 12.98 7.10
N GLY A 36 11.69 12.92 6.49
CA GLY A 36 11.27 13.80 5.39
C GLY A 36 11.86 13.49 4.01
N LYS A 37 12.64 12.40 3.87
CA LYS A 37 13.25 12.01 2.58
C LYS A 37 12.67 10.70 2.07
N ALA A 38 12.23 10.69 0.81
CA ALA A 38 11.80 9.46 0.14
C ALA A 38 12.96 8.46 0.04
N ILE A 39 12.69 7.20 0.40
CA ILE A 39 13.65 6.11 0.32
C ILE A 39 13.15 5.06 -0.66
N ASP A 40 14.03 4.61 -1.54
CA ASP A 40 13.76 3.63 -2.59
C ASP A 40 14.43 2.26 -2.34
N LYS A 41 15.35 2.18 -1.38
CA LYS A 41 16.13 0.98 -1.04
C LYS A 41 15.63 0.32 0.27
N PRO A 42 14.89 -0.80 0.22
CA PRO A 42 14.31 -1.45 1.41
C PRO A 42 15.34 -1.93 2.43
N GLY A 43 16.53 -2.29 1.95
CA GLY A 43 17.63 -2.76 2.81
C GLY A 43 18.46 -1.66 3.46
N LYS A 44 18.16 -0.38 3.21
CA LYS A 44 18.86 0.72 3.88
C LYS A 44 18.54 0.67 5.38
N LYS A 45 19.58 0.84 6.21
CA LYS A 45 19.47 0.70 7.66
C LYS A 45 19.24 2.05 8.34
N PHE A 46 18.30 2.09 9.27
CA PHE A 46 17.93 3.27 10.06
C PHE A 46 17.85 2.92 11.55
N LEU A 47 17.93 3.94 12.41
CA LEU A 47 17.75 3.75 13.85
C LEU A 47 16.30 3.34 14.14
N GLU A 48 16.09 2.61 15.23
CA GLU A 48 14.75 2.13 15.62
C GLU A 48 13.75 3.25 15.92
N ASP A 49 14.22 4.47 16.19
CA ASP A 49 13.46 5.68 16.50
C ASP A 49 13.33 6.66 15.32
N ALA A 50 13.88 6.35 14.14
CA ALA A 50 13.81 7.22 12.96
C ALA A 50 12.36 7.61 12.61
N HIS A 51 12.12 8.84 12.15
CA HIS A 51 10.76 9.27 11.83
C HIS A 51 10.30 8.65 10.51
N LEU A 52 9.32 7.75 10.56
CA LEU A 52 8.78 7.07 9.38
C LEU A 52 7.44 7.69 8.99
N GLN A 53 7.30 8.02 7.72
CA GLN A 53 6.04 8.49 7.16
C GLN A 53 5.73 7.71 5.90
N LEU A 54 4.47 7.28 5.78
CA LEU A 54 3.95 6.77 4.52
C LEU A 54 3.44 7.97 3.74
N ILE A 55 3.95 8.14 2.52
CA ILE A 55 3.32 9.05 1.57
C ILE A 55 1.94 8.47 1.30
N GLU A 56 0.89 9.26 1.49
CA GLU A 56 -0.51 8.84 1.40
C GLU A 56 -0.69 7.78 0.30
N HIS A 57 -0.86 6.54 0.76
CA HIS A 57 -1.06 5.41 -0.10
C HIS A 57 -2.26 4.67 0.45
N LYS A 58 -3.40 4.84 -0.24
CA LYS A 58 -4.52 3.93 -0.08
C LYS A 58 -3.99 2.52 -0.27
N PHE A 59 -4.01 1.71 0.78
CA PHE A 59 -3.52 0.33 0.71
C PHE A 59 -4.45 -0.47 -0.20
N VAL A 60 -4.03 -0.74 -1.43
CA VAL A 60 -4.78 -1.59 -2.36
C VAL A 60 -4.25 -3.01 -2.30
N VAL A 61 -5.14 -3.99 -2.16
CA VAL A 61 -4.76 -5.41 -2.02
C VAL A 61 -4.18 -5.98 -3.32
N SER A 62 -4.57 -5.43 -4.47
CA SER A 62 -4.01 -5.79 -5.77
C SER A 62 -4.10 -4.66 -6.80
N ARG A 63 -3.33 -4.76 -7.89
CA ARG A 63 -3.37 -3.82 -9.02
C ARG A 63 -4.71 -3.82 -9.75
N ALA A 64 -5.55 -4.84 -9.57
CA ALA A 64 -6.86 -4.91 -10.20
C ALA A 64 -7.76 -3.75 -9.75
N TYR A 65 -7.61 -3.27 -8.51
CA TYR A 65 -8.29 -2.06 -8.01
C TYR A 65 -8.27 -0.90 -9.02
N TYR A 66 -7.09 -0.61 -9.57
CA TYR A 66 -6.93 0.51 -10.51
C TYR A 66 -7.57 0.27 -11.87
N LYS A 67 -7.71 -1.00 -12.29
CA LYS A 67 -8.38 -1.35 -13.55
C LYS A 67 -9.87 -1.05 -13.46
N LEU A 68 -10.54 -1.54 -12.42
CA LEU A 68 -11.96 -1.28 -12.22
C LEU A 68 -12.22 0.20 -11.97
N LYS A 69 -11.38 0.86 -11.16
CA LYS A 69 -11.48 2.32 -10.93
C LYS A 69 -11.49 3.08 -12.25
N LYS A 70 -10.51 2.79 -13.12
CA LYS A 70 -10.43 3.44 -14.43
C LYS A 70 -11.64 3.11 -15.31
N ALA A 71 -12.14 1.88 -15.28
CA ALA A 71 -13.32 1.49 -16.05
C ALA A 71 -14.59 2.25 -15.61
N LEU A 72 -14.88 2.29 -14.30
CA LEU A 72 -16.03 3.01 -13.76
C LEU A 72 -15.98 4.51 -14.10
N GLU A 73 -14.80 5.12 -14.00
CA GLU A 73 -14.58 6.53 -14.37
C GLU A 73 -14.75 6.77 -15.87
N SER A 74 -14.14 5.93 -16.72
CA SER A 74 -14.19 6.09 -18.17
C SER A 74 -15.58 5.84 -18.75
N PHE A 75 -16.33 4.87 -18.19
CA PHE A 75 -17.67 4.51 -18.66
C PHE A 75 -18.79 5.21 -17.88
N GLN A 76 -18.45 6.04 -16.90
CA GLN A 76 -19.40 6.78 -16.05
C GLN A 76 -20.43 5.87 -15.37
N VAL A 77 -19.98 4.72 -14.87
CA VAL A 77 -20.84 3.75 -14.19
C VAL A 77 -20.88 4.06 -12.69
N VAL A 78 -22.08 4.30 -12.17
CA VAL A 78 -22.35 4.50 -10.73
C VAL A 78 -22.71 3.16 -10.11
N VAL A 79 -22.08 2.82 -8.98
CA VAL A 79 -22.27 1.54 -8.28
C VAL A 79 -22.80 1.71 -6.85
N GLU A 80 -22.80 2.94 -6.36
CA GLU A 80 -23.27 3.31 -5.03
C GLU A 80 -24.74 2.92 -4.83
N GLY A 81 -25.03 2.23 -3.73
CA GLY A 81 -26.38 1.73 -3.42
C GLY A 81 -26.85 0.54 -4.27
N THR A 82 -26.00 -0.01 -5.14
CA THR A 82 -26.34 -1.17 -5.97
C THR A 82 -25.84 -2.48 -5.35
N ARG A 83 -26.42 -3.61 -5.78
CA ARG A 83 -25.88 -4.95 -5.46
C ARG A 83 -24.94 -5.36 -6.58
N VAL A 84 -23.68 -5.66 -6.23
CA VAL A 84 -22.64 -6.03 -7.20
C VAL A 84 -22.14 -7.44 -6.90
N CYS A 85 -21.81 -8.19 -7.94
CA CYS A 85 -21.16 -9.50 -7.85
C CYS A 85 -19.77 -9.42 -8.51
N ASP A 86 -18.70 -9.68 -7.74
CA ASP A 86 -17.31 -9.71 -8.24
C ASP A 86 -16.92 -11.15 -8.65
N LEU A 87 -17.09 -11.45 -9.94
CA LEU A 87 -16.78 -12.76 -10.50
C LEU A 87 -15.27 -12.90 -10.72
N GLY A 88 -14.63 -13.80 -9.97
CA GLY A 88 -13.19 -14.04 -10.06
C GLY A 88 -12.35 -13.12 -9.16
N ALA A 89 -12.90 -12.73 -8.00
CA ALA A 89 -12.32 -11.74 -7.08
C ALA A 89 -10.82 -11.93 -6.73
N SER A 90 -10.30 -13.17 -6.73
CA SER A 90 -8.89 -13.48 -6.44
C SER A 90 -8.42 -12.80 -5.13
N THR A 91 -7.37 -11.98 -5.15
CA THR A 91 -6.89 -11.21 -3.98
C THR A 91 -7.87 -10.11 -3.51
N GLY A 92 -8.96 -9.85 -4.25
CA GLY A 92 -10.05 -8.95 -3.85
C GLY A 92 -9.87 -7.49 -4.27
N GLY A 93 -9.10 -7.19 -5.32
CA GLY A 93 -8.83 -5.81 -5.71
C GLY A 93 -10.05 -5.06 -6.25
N PHE A 94 -10.93 -5.74 -6.99
CA PHE A 94 -12.21 -5.19 -7.46
C PHE A 94 -13.19 -5.05 -6.30
N THR A 95 -13.38 -6.13 -5.52
CA THR A 95 -14.17 -6.13 -4.28
C THR A 95 -13.80 -4.97 -3.35
N GLN A 96 -12.50 -4.72 -3.10
CA GLN A 96 -12.06 -3.61 -2.26
C GLN A 96 -12.57 -2.25 -2.80
N LEU A 97 -12.41 -1.99 -4.10
CA LEU A 97 -12.89 -0.74 -4.70
C LEU A 97 -14.40 -0.57 -4.52
N LEU A 98 -15.16 -1.64 -4.77
CA LEU A 98 -16.61 -1.63 -4.68
C LEU A 98 -17.12 -1.42 -3.24
N LEU A 99 -16.38 -1.88 -2.22
CA LEU A 99 -16.71 -1.68 -0.81
C LEU A 99 -16.33 -0.29 -0.28
N GLU A 100 -15.35 0.37 -0.90
CA GLU A 100 -14.86 1.70 -0.49
C GLU A 100 -15.60 2.86 -1.18
N ARG A 101 -16.60 2.55 -2.02
CA ARG A 101 -17.46 3.48 -2.75
C ARG A 101 -18.84 3.49 -2.11
#